data_AF-A0A1V3KYT8-F1
#
_entry.id   AF-A0A1V3KYT8-F1
#
_cell.length_a   1.000
_cell.length_b   1.000
_cell.length_c   1.000
_cell.angle_alpha   90.00
_cell.angle_beta   90.00
_cell.angle_gamma   90.00
#
_symmetry.space_group_name_H-M   'P 1'
#
loop_
_entity.id
_entity.type
_entity.pdbx_description
1 polymer ?
#
loop_
_entity_poly.entity_id
_entity_poly.type
_entity_poly.pdbx_seq_one_letter_code
_entity_poly.pdbx_strand_id
1 'polypeptide(L)'
;MNGWLLRNGARFIEFPFNHNQQEPRDTAGYRQLADSKEPQESDRCWVFPQVYLEDVIKGFNEKQANEILLGAGMLIQGKDKGRKYLNRLPRTMSGGKTIRCYVLEILNEDEEGEEME
;
A
#
# COMPACT_ATOMS: atom_id res chain seq x y z
N MET A 1 -2.49 4.11 10.59
CA MET A 1 -2.06 3.34 9.41
C MET A 1 -0.59 3.59 9.07
N ASN A 2 -0.13 4.82 8.77
CA ASN A 2 1.29 5.12 8.48
C ASN A 2 2.28 4.54 9.50
N GLY A 3 2.03 4.74 10.80
CA GLY A 3 2.89 4.16 11.84
C GLY A 3 2.97 2.63 11.82
N TRP A 4 1.94 1.93 11.31
CA TRP A 4 2.00 0.48 11.12
C TRP A 4 2.92 0.13 9.94
N LEU A 5 2.79 0.84 8.80
CA LEU A 5 3.65 0.63 7.62
C LEU A 5 5.13 0.86 7.95
N LEU A 6 5.45 1.95 8.64
CA LEU A 6 6.82 2.28 9.06
C LEU A 6 7.42 1.20 9.98
N ARG A 7 6.64 0.66 10.92
CA ARG A 7 7.10 -0.40 11.83
C ARG A 7 7.20 -1.78 11.17
N ASN A 8 6.45 -2.03 10.10
CA ASN A 8 6.33 -3.33 9.46
C ASN A 8 6.94 -3.38 8.05
N GLY A 9 7.76 -2.40 7.67
CA GLY A 9 8.35 -2.32 6.33
C GLY A 9 9.09 -3.58 5.88
N ALA A 10 9.75 -4.29 6.81
CA ALA A 10 10.45 -5.55 6.55
C ALA A 10 9.54 -6.72 6.13
N ARG A 11 8.22 -6.59 6.27
CA ARG A 11 7.23 -7.60 5.83
C ARG A 11 6.87 -7.47 4.35
N PHE A 12 7.41 -6.50 3.62
CA PHE A 12 7.07 -6.26 2.23
C PHE A 12 8.17 -6.72 1.28
N ILE A 13 7.79 -7.37 0.18
CA ILE A 13 8.69 -7.64 -0.94
C ILE A 13 8.80 -6.38 -1.80
N GLU A 14 10.01 -5.91 -2.06
CA GLU A 14 10.24 -4.69 -2.83
C GLU A 14 10.02 -4.92 -4.33
N PHE A 15 9.46 -3.90 -4.99
CA PHE A 15 9.39 -3.81 -6.43
C PHE A 15 9.90 -2.44 -6.90
N PRO A 16 10.85 -2.35 -7.85
CA PRO A 16 11.50 -3.46 -8.57
C PRO A 16 12.22 -4.46 -7.66
N PHE A 17 12.26 -5.73 -8.06
CA PHE A 17 12.79 -6.79 -7.21
C PHE A 17 14.27 -6.59 -6.90
N ASN A 18 14.60 -6.57 -5.60
CA ASN A 18 15.96 -6.54 -5.12
C ASN A 18 16.46 -7.97 -4.89
N HIS A 19 17.42 -8.43 -5.70
CA HIS A 19 17.96 -9.80 -5.59
C HIS A 19 18.68 -10.09 -4.27
N ASN A 20 19.08 -9.06 -3.52
CA ASN A 20 19.71 -9.20 -2.22
C ASN A 20 18.69 -9.18 -1.07
N GLN A 21 17.41 -8.94 -1.35
CA GLN A 21 16.38 -8.93 -0.34
C GLN A 21 16.11 -10.36 0.14
N GLN A 22 16.19 -10.56 1.45
CA GLN A 22 15.70 -11.79 2.05
C GLN A 22 14.17 -11.81 2.02
N GLU A 23 13.59 -12.91 1.54
CA GLU A 23 12.13 -13.05 1.52
C GLU A 23 11.58 -12.98 2.96
N PRO A 24 10.57 -12.11 3.21
CA PRO A 24 9.98 -12.01 4.53
C PRO A 24 9.35 -13.33 4.98
N ARG A 25 9.55 -13.70 6.25
CA ARG A 25 8.91 -14.91 6.82
C ARG A 25 7.40 -14.78 6.97
N ASP A 26 6.92 -13.54 7.11
CA ASP A 26 5.53 -13.18 7.30
C ASP A 26 5.20 -11.98 6.39
N THR A 27 4.89 -12.28 5.13
CA THR A 27 4.74 -11.29 4.06
C THR A 27 3.41 -10.54 4.17
N ALA A 28 3.50 -9.22 4.35
CA ALA A 28 2.37 -8.30 4.35
C ALA A 28 1.87 -7.95 2.94
N GLY A 29 2.75 -8.07 1.95
CA GLY A 29 2.46 -7.73 0.55
C GLY A 29 3.70 -7.24 -0.19
N TYR A 30 3.51 -6.27 -1.08
CA TYR A 30 4.61 -5.68 -1.87
C TYR A 30 4.75 -4.17 -1.62
N ARG A 31 5.99 -3.67 -1.59
CA ARG A 31 6.28 -2.24 -1.59
C ARG A 31 6.79 -1.85 -2.98
N GLN A 32 5.98 -1.12 -3.72
CA GLN A 32 6.39 -0.52 -4.99
C GLN A 32 7.08 0.80 -4.66
N LEU A 33 8.38 0.85 -4.98
CA LEU A 33 9.19 2.05 -4.81
C LEU A 33 8.81 3.08 -5.88
N ALA A 34 8.82 4.35 -5.50
CA ALA A 34 8.72 5.48 -6.41
C ALA A 34 9.74 5.36 -7.56
N ASP A 35 9.32 5.64 -8.79
CA ASP A 35 10.28 5.81 -9.89
C ASP A 35 10.99 7.15 -9.69
N SER A 36 12.31 7.12 -9.53
CA SER A 36 13.13 8.33 -9.39
C SER A 36 13.02 9.29 -10.60
N LYS A 37 12.43 8.85 -11.72
CA LYS A 37 12.16 9.68 -12.91
C LYS A 37 10.83 10.44 -12.85
N GLU A 38 9.90 10.02 -12.00
CA GLU A 38 8.62 10.69 -11.81
C GLU A 38 8.56 11.23 -10.37
N PRO A 39 8.95 12.51 -10.15
CA PRO A 39 9.14 13.08 -8.82
C PRO A 39 7.86 13.18 -7.96
N GLN A 40 6.70 12.76 -8.48
CA GLN A 40 5.40 12.83 -7.80
C GLN A 40 4.82 11.46 -7.45
N GLU A 41 5.51 10.35 -7.77
CA GLU A 41 5.07 9.04 -7.29
C GLU A 41 5.61 8.81 -5.88
N SER A 42 4.72 8.67 -4.90
CA SER A 42 5.06 8.17 -3.56
C SER A 42 5.18 6.65 -3.57
N ASP A 43 5.88 6.10 -2.57
CA ASP A 43 5.95 4.65 -2.37
C ASP A 43 4.54 4.08 -2.09
N ARG A 44 4.20 2.98 -2.79
CA ARG A 44 2.91 2.29 -2.63
C ARG A 44 3.08 0.94 -1.95
N CYS A 45 2.32 0.71 -0.89
CA CYS A 45 2.23 -0.57 -0.21
C CYS A 45 0.99 -1.34 -0.67
N TRP A 46 1.21 -2.42 -1.41
CA TRP A 46 0.19 -3.37 -1.86
C TRP A 46 -0.04 -4.43 -0.78
N VAL A 47 -0.93 -4.14 0.17
CA VAL A 47 -1.20 -4.99 1.34
C VAL A 47 -2.19 -6.10 1.01
N PHE A 48 -1.86 -7.35 1.36
CA PHE A 48 -2.78 -8.47 1.18
C PHE A 48 -4.04 -8.31 2.04
N PRO A 49 -5.21 -8.77 1.56
CA PRO A 49 -6.48 -8.50 2.23
C PRO A 49 -6.53 -8.98 3.68
N GLN A 50 -6.00 -10.18 3.95
CA GLN A 50 -5.96 -10.73 5.30
C GLN A 50 -5.16 -9.82 6.26
N VAL A 51 -3.95 -9.42 5.86
CA VAL A 51 -3.08 -8.56 6.67
C VAL A 51 -3.69 -7.18 6.87
N TYR A 52 -4.33 -6.62 5.84
CA TYR A 52 -5.02 -5.35 5.98
C TYR A 52 -6.12 -5.40 7.05
N LEU A 53 -6.99 -6.42 6.99
CA LEU A 53 -8.12 -6.58 7.91
C LEU A 53 -7.69 -6.96 9.33
N GLU A 54 -6.70 -7.85 9.46
CA GLU A 54 -6.31 -8.45 10.74
C GLU A 54 -5.24 -7.65 11.49
N ASP A 55 -4.42 -6.85 10.78
CA ASP A 55 -3.32 -6.08 11.36
C ASP A 55 -3.50 -4.57 11.19
N VAL A 56 -3.76 -4.09 9.96
CA VAL A 56 -3.70 -2.65 9.65
C VAL A 56 -4.90 -1.90 10.22
N ILE A 57 -6.10 -2.42 9.99
CA ILE A 57 -7.37 -1.83 10.47
C ILE A 57 -8.01 -2.68 11.57
N LYS A 58 -7.21 -3.47 12.29
CA LYS A 58 -7.69 -4.36 13.35
C LYS A 58 -8.56 -3.60 14.36
N GLY A 59 -9.76 -4.12 14.61
CA GLY A 59 -10.70 -3.55 15.57
C GLY A 59 -11.55 -2.40 15.02
N PHE A 60 -11.36 -2.00 13.76
CA PHE A 60 -12.20 -1.01 13.09
C PHE A 60 -13.20 -1.68 12.13
N ASN A 61 -14.33 -1.02 11.89
CA ASN A 61 -15.25 -1.43 10.84
C ASN A 61 -14.59 -1.21 9.47
N GLU A 62 -14.56 -2.25 8.63
CA GLU A 62 -13.88 -2.19 7.32
C GLU A 62 -14.39 -1.04 6.44
N LYS A 63 -15.71 -0.87 6.33
CA LYS A 63 -16.29 0.15 5.45
C LYS A 63 -15.87 1.55 5.90
N GLN A 64 -16.02 1.84 7.19
CA GLN A 64 -15.67 3.15 7.76
C GLN A 64 -14.17 3.42 7.64
N ALA A 65 -13.33 2.44 7.97
CA ALA A 65 -11.88 2.57 7.84
C ALA A 65 -11.47 2.87 6.40
N ASN A 66 -12.02 2.14 5.42
CA ASN A 66 -11.74 2.36 4.01
C ASN A 66 -12.22 3.73 3.51
N GLU A 67 -13.38 4.21 3.97
CA GLU A 67 -13.90 5.53 3.61
C GLU A 67 -13.03 6.65 4.18
N ILE A 68 -12.59 6.53 5.44
CA ILE A 68 -11.70 7.49 6.10
C ILE A 68 -10.33 7.52 5.41
N LEU A 69 -9.72 6.34 5.19
CA LEU A 69 -8.39 6.25 4.58
C LEU A 69 -8.40 6.73 3.12
N LEU A 70 -9.47 6.45 2.37
CA LEU A 70 -9.65 6.98 1.01
C LEU A 70 -9.81 8.50 1.04
N GLY A 71 -10.62 9.04 1.96
CA GLY A 71 -10.82 10.49 2.11
C GLY A 71 -9.56 11.24 2.52
N ALA A 72 -8.66 10.59 3.25
CA ALA A 72 -7.36 11.12 3.67
C ALA A 72 -6.24 10.93 2.63
N GLY A 73 -6.55 10.41 1.44
CA GLY A 73 -5.54 10.13 0.41
C GLY A 73 -4.59 8.96 0.72
N MET A 74 -4.86 8.19 1.79
CA MET A 74 -3.97 7.12 2.25
C MET A 74 -4.31 5.74 1.66
N LEU A 75 -5.47 5.61 1.01
CA LEU A 75 -5.93 4.39 0.34
C LEU A 75 -6.30 4.71 -1.10
N ILE A 76 -5.75 3.97 -2.05
CA ILE A 76 -6.04 4.15 -3.47
C ILE A 76 -7.30 3.39 -3.84
N GLN A 77 -8.24 4.10 -4.46
CA GLN A 77 -9.51 3.54 -4.92
C GLN A 77 -9.28 2.42 -5.94
N GLY A 78 -10.04 1.34 -5.79
CA GLY A 78 -10.13 0.23 -6.72
C GLY A 78 -10.82 0.63 -8.03
N LYS A 79 -10.30 0.14 -9.16
CA LYS A 79 -10.86 0.41 -10.50
C LYS A 79 -11.97 -0.56 -10.92
N ASP A 80 -12.12 -1.70 -10.25
CA ASP A 80 -13.08 -2.75 -10.63
C ASP A 80 -14.46 -2.51 -9.95
N LYS A 81 -15.55 -2.62 -10.74
CA LYS A 81 -16.93 -2.57 -10.22
C LYS A 81 -17.16 -3.64 -9.15
N GLY A 82 -17.70 -3.25 -8.00
CA GLY A 82 -17.94 -4.15 -6.85
C GLY A 82 -16.71 -4.40 -5.97
N ARG A 83 -15.56 -3.80 -6.28
CA ARG A 83 -14.31 -3.93 -5.52
C ARG A 83 -13.68 -2.55 -5.28
N LYS A 84 -14.48 -1.64 -4.72
CA LYS A 84 -14.17 -0.21 -4.56
C LYS A 84 -12.82 0.07 -3.87
N TYR A 85 -12.35 -0.81 -3.00
CA TYR A 85 -11.13 -0.60 -2.21
C TYR A 85 -9.99 -1.57 -2.56
N LEU A 86 -10.19 -2.45 -3.56
CA LEU A 86 -9.22 -3.48 -3.93
C LEU A 86 -8.72 -3.28 -5.36
N ASN A 87 -7.41 -3.19 -5.52
CA ASN A 87 -6.74 -3.13 -6.80
C ASN A 87 -6.12 -4.47 -7.17
N ARG A 88 -6.02 -4.75 -8.47
CA ARG A 88 -5.28 -5.93 -8.94
C ARG A 88 -3.79 -5.63 -8.89
N LEU A 89 -3.03 -6.49 -8.22
CA LEU A 89 -1.58 -6.41 -8.23
C LEU A 89 -1.06 -6.56 -9.68
N PRO A 90 -0.09 -5.73 -10.12
CA PRO A 90 0.52 -5.89 -11.43
C PRO A 90 1.04 -7.31 -11.66
N ARG A 91 0.78 -7.86 -12.85
CA ARG A 91 1.19 -9.23 -13.21
C ARG A 91 2.70 -9.44 -13.17
N THR A 92 3.46 -8.38 -13.39
CA THR A 92 4.92 -8.33 -13.28
C THR A 92 5.41 -8.59 -11.85
N MET A 93 4.64 -8.19 -10.85
CA MET A 93 4.95 -8.43 -9.43
C MET A 93 4.45 -9.79 -8.95
N SER A 94 3.30 -10.25 -9.45
CA SER A 94 2.63 -11.45 -8.97
C SER A 94 3.08 -12.77 -9.63
N GLY A 95 4.04 -12.72 -10.57
CA GLY A 95 4.40 -13.87 -11.39
C GLY A 95 3.23 -14.38 -12.24
N GLY A 96 2.42 -13.47 -12.77
CA GLY A 96 1.25 -13.79 -13.60
C GLY A 96 -0.04 -14.16 -12.83
N LYS A 97 0.01 -14.28 -11.50
CA LYS A 97 -1.17 -14.57 -10.67
C LYS A 97 -2.09 -13.36 -10.56
N THR A 98 -3.39 -13.60 -10.44
CA THR A 98 -4.34 -12.52 -10.16
C THR A 98 -4.52 -12.38 -8.66
N ILE A 99 -3.82 -11.42 -8.06
CA ILE A 99 -3.89 -11.10 -6.64
C ILE A 99 -4.57 -9.74 -6.48
N ARG A 100 -5.34 -9.56 -5.41
CA ARG A 100 -5.98 -8.30 -5.07
C ARG A 100 -5.44 -7.79 -3.75
N CYS A 101 -5.16 -6.50 -3.68
CA CYS A 101 -4.59 -5.84 -2.51
C CYS A 101 -5.34 -4.55 -2.21
N TYR A 102 -5.28 -4.13 -0.94
CA TYR A 102 -5.46 -2.73 -0.59
C TYR A 102 -4.15 -2.01 -0.94
N VAL A 103 -4.24 -0.82 -1.53
CA VAL A 103 -3.05 -0.07 -1.96
C VAL A 103 -2.97 1.18 -1.10
N LEU A 104 -1.95 1.23 -0.25
CA LEU A 104 -1.76 2.28 0.73
C LEU A 104 -0.59 3.17 0.30
N GLU A 105 -0.77 4.48 0.41
CA GLU A 105 0.30 5.46 0.20
C GLU A 105 0.82 5.92 1.56
N ILE A 106 2.15 5.99 1.68
CA ILE A 106 2.81 6.54 2.86
C ILE A 106 2.81 8.06 2.68
N LEU A 107 2.07 8.78 3.53
CA LEU A 107 2.16 10.24 3.55
C LEU A 107 3.56 10.61 4.08
N ASN A 108 4.32 11.37 3.31
CA ASN A 108 5.53 12.02 3.79
C ASN A 108 5.10 13.22 4.64
N GLU A 109 5.48 13.22 5.92
CA GLU A 109 5.15 14.32 6.85
C GLU A 109 5.79 15.67 6.43
N ASP A 110 6.73 15.65 5.47
CA ASP A 110 7.39 16.85 4.93
C ASP A 110 6.62 17.54 3.78
N GLU A 111 5.53 16.94 3.26
CA GLU A 111 4.71 17.52 2.17
C GLU A 111 3.51 18.36 2.66
N GLU A 112 3.34 18.51 3.98
CA GLU A 112 2.31 19.39 4.58
C GLU A 112 2.78 20.87 4.72
N GLY A 113 3.69 21.32 3.86
CA GLY A 113 4.45 22.55 4.06
C GLY A 113 4.64 23.48 2.87
N GLU A 114 3.75 23.51 1.88
CA GLU A 114 3.72 24.61 0.88
C GLU A 114 2.28 25.02 0.52
N GLU A 115 1.51 25.50 1.49
CA GLU A 115 0.53 26.54 1.19
C GLU A 115 1.30 27.88 1.17
N MET A 116 1.78 28.27 -0.01
CA MET A 116 2.37 29.60 -0.21
C MET A 116 1.27 30.66 -0.03
N GLU A 117 1.60 31.61 0.84
CA GLU A 117 0.91 32.87 1.18
C GLU A 117 0.42 33.69 -0.04
#